data_AF-A0A9E4LNS8-F1
#
_entry.id   AF-A0A9E4LNS8-F1
#
_cell.length_a   1.000
_cell.length_b   1.000
_cell.length_c   1.000
_cell.angle_alpha   90.00
_cell.angle_beta   90.00
_cell.angle_gamma   90.00
#
_symmetry.space_group_name_H-M   'P 1'
#
loop_
_entity.id
_entity.type
_entity.pdbx_description
1 polymer ?
#
loop_
_entity_poly.entity_id
_entity_poly.type
_entity_poly.pdbx_seq_one_letter_code
_entity_poly.pdbx_strand_id
1 'polypeptide(L)'
;MPRALRYYVDDNGKNSISNEGWGEIARLQHWYNSEFIWSCDKIDLKRYILFPNYDHLPEMPYRTARYHFRKRLLAKKIEVGNWVEAVEALESEGLFHVRWGGTRDNSIASGITYVADNEYNAYLLCEFLLKCSTVSRTAAFTVEDEGRFILPGRVMFLNGIIQVFTDDVKETGHNVDLLDPPQIFSVVNHAKYDDHPTFSQNVDDFSELDEAEITAAVGIYGGLGFGENYDTQWGDHEGLNLQQRARKVVMLNADEHG
;
A
#
# COMPACT_ATOMS: atom_id res chain seq x y z
N MET A 1 -14.20 9.51 -1.61
CA MET A 1 -12.83 9.36 -1.10
C MET A 1 -12.27 8.12 -1.76
N PRO A 2 -11.09 8.15 -2.39
CA PRO A 2 -10.54 6.94 -3.02
C PRO A 2 -10.37 5.84 -1.97
N ARG A 3 -10.62 4.58 -2.33
CA ARG A 3 -10.39 3.41 -1.47
C ARG A 3 -8.91 3.33 -1.05
N ALA A 4 -8.68 2.99 0.20
CA ALA A 4 -7.36 2.85 0.78
C ALA A 4 -7.02 1.40 1.15
N LEU A 5 -5.75 1.04 0.98
CA LEU A 5 -5.13 -0.07 1.68
C LEU A 5 -4.27 0.49 2.80
N ARG A 6 -4.49 0.00 4.01
CA ARG A 6 -3.70 0.35 5.20
C ARG A 6 -2.82 -0.83 5.54
N TYR A 7 -1.54 -0.57 5.76
CA TYR A 7 -0.60 -1.65 6.02
C TYR A 7 0.44 -1.23 7.05
N TYR A 8 0.82 -2.18 7.89
CA TYR A 8 1.67 -1.91 9.04
C TYR A 8 2.37 -3.18 9.53
N VAL A 9 3.39 -2.96 10.36
CA VAL A 9 4.04 -4.00 11.15
C VAL A 9 4.01 -3.54 12.61
N ASP A 10 3.37 -4.32 13.48
CA ASP A 10 3.20 -3.96 14.89
C ASP A 10 4.53 -3.94 15.65
N ASP A 11 4.67 -3.00 16.59
CA ASP A 11 5.78 -2.97 17.53
C ASP A 11 5.42 -3.74 18.81
N ASN A 12 5.48 -5.08 18.70
CA ASN A 12 5.12 -6.01 19.77
C ASN A 12 6.33 -6.76 20.36
N GLY A 13 7.55 -6.32 20.03
CA GLY A 13 8.81 -6.98 20.41
C GLY A 13 9.09 -8.32 19.71
N LYS A 14 8.14 -8.89 18.97
CA LYS A 14 8.33 -10.09 18.13
C LYS A 14 8.75 -9.71 16.72
N ASN A 15 8.21 -8.62 16.19
CA ASN A 15 8.55 -8.08 14.88
C ASN A 15 9.89 -7.34 14.91
N SER A 16 10.71 -7.53 13.88
CA SER A 16 11.94 -6.76 13.70
C SER A 16 12.32 -6.67 12.22
N ILE A 17 12.86 -5.51 11.83
CA ILE A 17 13.40 -5.26 10.50
C ILE A 17 14.81 -4.69 10.68
N SER A 18 15.83 -5.39 10.19
CA SER A 18 17.22 -4.92 10.26
C SER A 18 17.43 -3.70 9.36
N ASN A 19 18.51 -2.94 9.58
CA ASN A 19 18.85 -1.80 8.73
C ASN A 19 19.11 -2.22 7.26
N GLU A 20 19.72 -3.40 7.06
CA GLU A 20 19.88 -3.99 5.72
C GLU A 20 18.52 -4.33 5.10
N GLY A 21 17.62 -4.97 5.87
CA GLY A 21 16.26 -5.27 5.43
C GLY A 21 15.48 -4.03 5.05
N TRP A 22 15.62 -2.94 5.80
CA TRP A 22 15.08 -1.63 5.45
C TRP A 22 15.64 -1.06 4.15
N GLY A 23 16.96 -1.21 3.93
CA GLY A 23 17.60 -0.83 2.67
C GLY A 23 16.98 -1.55 1.48
N GLU A 24 16.77 -2.86 1.59
CA GLU A 24 16.13 -3.66 0.55
C GLU A 24 14.67 -3.31 0.33
N ILE A 25 13.89 -3.13 1.40
CA ILE A 25 12.49 -2.70 1.32
C ILE A 25 12.40 -1.34 0.60
N ALA A 26 13.30 -0.40 0.91
CA ALA A 26 13.33 0.91 0.25
C ALA A 26 13.67 0.79 -1.25
N ARG A 27 14.62 -0.08 -1.63
CA ARG A 27 14.92 -0.35 -3.06
C ARG A 27 13.73 -0.96 -3.77
N LEU A 28 13.06 -1.93 -3.13
CA LEU A 28 11.88 -2.58 -3.68
C LEU A 28 10.73 -1.59 -3.86
N GLN A 29 10.45 -0.76 -2.85
CA GLN A 29 9.42 0.28 -2.95
C GLN A 29 9.73 1.27 -4.07
N HIS A 30 10.99 1.69 -4.21
CA HIS A 30 11.41 2.57 -5.30
C HIS A 30 11.17 1.93 -6.67
N TRP A 31 11.49 0.65 -6.83
CA TRP A 31 11.24 -0.09 -8.06
C TRP A 31 9.74 -0.13 -8.39
N TYR A 32 8.87 -0.57 -7.46
CA TYR A 32 7.42 -0.59 -7.69
C TYR A 32 6.83 0.79 -8.04
N ASN A 33 7.32 1.83 -7.37
CA ASN A 33 6.89 3.20 -7.59
C ASN A 33 7.41 3.84 -8.88
N SER A 34 8.36 3.20 -9.56
CA SER A 34 8.97 3.67 -10.81
C SER A 34 8.51 2.87 -12.02
N GLU A 35 8.35 1.55 -11.87
CA GLU A 35 7.98 0.65 -12.96
C GLU A 35 6.48 0.62 -13.25
N PHE A 36 5.63 0.85 -12.25
CA PHE A 36 4.18 0.72 -12.41
C PHE A 36 3.46 2.07 -12.36
N ILE A 37 2.33 2.13 -13.07
CA ILE A 37 1.40 3.25 -13.04
C ILE A 37 0.47 3.09 -11.83
N TRP A 38 0.38 4.17 -11.04
CA TRP A 38 -0.46 4.24 -9.84
C TRP A 38 -1.62 5.19 -10.09
N SER A 39 -2.85 4.73 -9.85
CA SER A 39 -4.09 5.46 -10.11
C SER A 39 -4.30 6.65 -9.17
N CYS A 40 -3.78 6.59 -7.94
CA CYS A 40 -3.91 7.64 -6.95
C CYS A 40 -2.58 7.91 -6.26
N ASP A 41 -2.21 7.08 -5.29
CA ASP A 41 -0.96 7.21 -4.55
C ASP A 41 0.02 6.09 -4.88
N LYS A 42 1.30 6.43 -4.77
CA LYS A 42 2.39 5.47 -4.80
C LYS A 42 2.52 4.77 -3.45
N ILE A 43 3.16 3.59 -3.42
CA ILE A 43 3.45 2.88 -2.18
C ILE A 43 4.28 3.76 -1.24
N ASP A 44 3.83 3.87 0.01
CA ASP A 44 4.41 4.76 1.01
C ASP A 44 4.63 4.05 2.36
N LEU A 45 5.31 2.90 2.35
CA LEU A 45 5.71 2.22 3.59
C LEU A 45 6.80 3.03 4.29
N LYS A 46 6.45 3.61 5.44
CA LYS A 46 7.33 4.51 6.19
C LYS A 46 7.78 3.87 7.49
N ARG A 47 9.09 3.94 7.73
CA ARG A 47 9.68 3.67 9.06
C ARG A 47 9.41 4.81 10.05
N TYR A 48 9.40 6.05 9.55
CA TYR A 48 9.18 7.25 10.36
C TYR A 48 8.68 8.41 9.50
N ILE A 49 8.10 9.42 10.16
CA ILE A 49 7.75 10.72 9.58
C ILE A 49 8.55 11.80 10.31
N LEU A 50 9.20 12.68 9.55
CA LEU A 50 9.99 13.79 10.08
C LEU A 50 9.18 15.09 10.01
N PHE A 51 9.08 15.77 11.13
CA PHE A 51 8.50 17.11 11.25
C PHE A 51 9.62 18.10 11.59
N PRO A 52 10.05 18.96 10.65
CA PRO A 52 11.08 19.94 10.94
C PRO A 52 10.63 20.92 12.03
N ASN A 53 11.50 21.17 13.00
CA ASN A 53 11.24 22.16 14.03
C ASN A 53 11.64 23.56 13.54
N TYR A 54 10.67 24.27 12.95
CA TYR A 54 10.88 25.59 12.34
C TYR A 54 11.27 26.69 13.34
N ASP A 55 11.12 26.46 14.65
CA ASP A 55 11.54 27.41 15.69
C ASP A 55 13.07 27.59 15.72
N HIS A 56 13.83 26.65 15.15
CA HIS A 56 15.27 26.82 14.94
C HIS A 56 15.64 27.82 13.84
N LEU A 57 14.69 28.20 12.96
CA LEU A 57 14.89 29.10 11.83
C LEU A 57 13.68 30.05 11.65
N PRO A 58 13.31 30.83 12.68
CA PRO A 58 12.00 31.52 12.73
C PRO A 58 11.85 32.63 11.68
N GLU A 59 12.97 33.24 11.28
CA GLU A 59 12.99 34.34 10.30
C GLU A 59 13.16 33.84 8.85
N MET A 60 13.36 32.54 8.66
CA MET A 60 13.66 31.98 7.35
C MET A 60 12.36 31.65 6.58
N PRO A 61 12.23 32.07 5.31
CA PRO A 61 11.08 31.67 4.49
C PRO A 61 10.94 30.14 4.42
N TYR A 62 9.70 29.65 4.50
CA TYR A 62 9.40 28.21 4.59
C TYR A 62 10.13 27.33 3.55
N ARG A 63 10.16 27.75 2.28
CA ARG A 63 10.85 26.99 1.20
C ARG A 63 12.35 26.89 1.46
N THR A 64 12.97 27.97 1.92
CA THR A 64 14.39 28.03 2.25
C THR A 64 14.67 27.19 3.50
N ALA A 65 13.86 27.33 4.55
CA ALA A 65 13.97 26.51 5.76
C ALA A 65 13.90 25.01 5.44
N ARG A 66 12.92 24.59 4.63
CA ARG A 66 12.78 23.20 4.17
C ARG A 66 14.05 22.68 3.47
N TYR A 67 14.70 23.50 2.67
CA TYR A 67 15.96 23.16 2.02
C TYR A 67 17.11 23.02 3.02
N HIS A 68 17.20 23.89 4.04
CA HIS A 68 18.19 23.79 5.10
C HIS A 68 18.04 22.52 5.94
N PHE A 69 16.82 22.15 6.34
CA PHE A 69 16.57 20.90 7.05
C PHE A 69 17.00 19.68 6.24
N ARG A 70 16.68 19.65 4.93
CA ARG A 70 17.12 18.57 4.03
C ARG A 70 18.65 18.47 3.94
N LYS A 71 19.33 19.62 3.83
CA LYS A 71 20.80 19.67 3.81
C LYS A 71 21.41 19.16 5.11
N ARG A 72 20.88 19.56 6.27
CA ARG A 72 21.36 19.08 7.57
C ARG A 72 21.16 17.58 7.73
N LEU A 73 19.98 17.08 7.37
CA LEU A 73 19.69 15.65 7.38
C LEU A 73 20.65 14.86 6.48
N LEU A 74 20.93 15.35 5.26
CA LEU A 74 21.91 14.73 4.37
C LEU A 74 23.34 14.79 4.92
N ALA A 75 23.76 15.94 5.46
CA ALA A 75 25.09 16.10 6.06
C ALA A 75 25.28 15.15 7.25
N LYS A 76 24.28 15.04 8.14
CA LYS A 76 24.31 14.13 9.28
C LYS A 76 24.37 12.67 8.83
N LYS A 77 23.59 12.30 7.81
CA LYS A 77 23.67 10.96 7.22
C LYS A 77 25.04 10.64 6.63
N ILE A 78 25.73 11.61 6.03
CA ILE A 78 27.11 11.43 5.54
C ILE A 78 28.08 11.25 6.72
N GLU A 79 27.91 12.02 7.79
CA GLU A 79 28.72 11.95 9.03
C GLU A 79 28.60 10.58 9.72
N VAL A 80 27.38 10.08 9.93
CA VAL A 80 27.14 8.84 10.68
C VAL A 80 27.06 7.59 9.78
N GLY A 81 26.92 7.75 8.47
CA GLY A 81 26.81 6.65 7.50
C GLY A 81 25.45 5.96 7.44
N ASN A 82 24.51 6.28 8.34
CA ASN A 82 23.18 5.65 8.44
C ASN A 82 22.06 6.72 8.55
N TRP A 83 20.94 6.51 7.84
CA TRP A 83 19.79 7.40 7.93
C TRP A 83 19.11 7.39 9.30
N VAL A 84 19.06 6.24 9.97
CA VAL A 84 18.37 6.09 11.26
C VAL A 84 19.09 6.85 12.35
N GLU A 85 20.38 6.60 12.50
CA GLU A 85 21.23 7.28 13.46
C GLU A 85 21.27 8.79 13.18
N ALA A 86 21.24 9.20 11.91
CA ALA A 86 21.13 10.61 11.56
C ALA A 86 19.81 11.23 12.04
N VAL A 87 18.70 10.50 11.91
CA VAL A 87 17.38 10.95 12.39
C VAL A 87 17.34 11.01 13.92
N GLU A 88 17.79 9.97 14.60
CA GLU A 88 17.87 9.92 16.07
C GLU A 88 18.75 11.05 16.62
N ALA A 89 19.89 11.30 15.99
CA ALA A 89 20.77 12.40 16.39
C ALA A 89 20.08 13.76 16.22
N LEU A 90 19.46 14.03 15.07
CA LEU A 90 18.79 15.31 14.83
C LEU A 90 17.48 15.47 15.63
N GLU A 91 16.84 14.37 16.02
CA GLU A 91 15.75 14.36 17.00
C GLU A 91 16.27 14.77 18.38
N SER A 92 17.39 14.18 18.82
CA SER A 92 18.02 14.51 20.11
C SER A 92 18.51 15.97 20.19
N GLU A 93 18.89 16.54 19.05
CA GLU A 93 19.24 17.96 18.89
C GLU A 93 18.02 18.89 18.85
N GLY A 94 16.80 18.35 18.83
CA GLY A 94 15.54 19.10 18.74
C GLY A 94 15.22 19.63 17.34
N LEU A 95 16.01 19.28 16.32
CA LEU A 95 15.88 19.80 14.97
C LEU A 95 14.69 19.19 14.21
N PHE A 96 14.35 17.95 14.54
CA PHE A 96 13.15 17.27 14.05
C PHE A 96 12.35 16.70 15.22
N HIS A 97 11.03 16.78 15.12
CA HIS A 97 10.15 15.86 15.83
C HIS A 97 9.92 14.64 14.94
N VAL A 98 10.10 13.44 15.48
CA VAL A 98 9.98 12.20 14.72
C VAL A 98 8.76 11.42 15.19
N ARG A 99 7.93 10.99 14.24
CA ARG A 99 6.93 9.96 14.49
C ARG A 99 7.48 8.63 13.97
N TRP A 100 7.98 7.82 14.88
CA TRP A 100 8.39 6.44 14.60
C TRP A 100 7.17 5.58 14.26
N GLY A 101 7.35 4.58 13.40
CA GLY A 101 6.26 3.70 12.97
C GLY A 101 5.45 4.19 11.78
N GLY A 102 5.71 5.40 11.28
CA GLY A 102 5.06 5.95 10.10
C GLY A 102 3.74 6.64 10.43
N THR A 103 2.65 6.19 9.81
CA THR A 103 1.30 6.79 9.92
C THR A 103 0.44 6.21 11.05
N ARG A 104 0.84 5.07 11.61
CA ARG A 104 0.16 4.33 12.69
C ARG A 104 1.04 4.28 13.94
N ASP A 105 0.42 4.44 15.09
CA ASP A 105 1.11 4.32 16.39
C ASP A 105 1.37 2.85 16.74
N ASN A 106 2.29 2.59 17.67
CA ASN A 106 2.69 1.24 18.10
C ASN A 106 3.07 0.31 16.95
N SER A 107 3.68 0.87 15.90
CA SER A 107 4.12 0.16 14.71
C SER A 107 5.61 0.41 14.50
N ILE A 108 6.34 -0.57 13.94
CA ILE A 108 7.72 -0.34 13.47
C ILE A 108 7.75 0.27 12.06
N ALA A 109 6.65 0.08 11.32
CA ALA A 109 6.45 0.54 9.96
C ALA A 109 4.96 0.65 9.67
N SER A 110 4.55 1.65 8.90
CA SER A 110 3.20 1.70 8.37
C SER A 110 3.09 2.63 7.17
N GLY A 111 2.02 2.45 6.41
CA GLY A 111 1.65 3.32 5.31
C GLY A 111 0.18 3.18 4.97
N ILE A 112 -0.28 4.12 4.16
CA ILE A 112 -1.62 4.12 3.58
C ILE A 112 -1.41 4.43 2.10
N THR A 113 -1.92 3.57 1.22
CA THR A 113 -1.92 3.82 -0.22
C THR A 113 -3.36 3.86 -0.70
N TYR A 114 -3.73 4.98 -1.30
CA TYR A 114 -5.01 5.11 -1.97
C TYR A 114 -4.88 4.56 -3.40
N VAL A 115 -5.76 3.65 -3.79
CA VAL A 115 -5.71 2.96 -5.09
C VAL A 115 -6.95 3.20 -5.95
N ALA A 116 -7.85 4.10 -5.52
CA ALA A 116 -9.20 4.21 -6.09
C ALA A 116 -9.83 2.80 -6.19
N ASP A 117 -10.58 2.49 -7.26
CA ASP A 117 -11.15 1.15 -7.47
C ASP A 117 -10.24 0.26 -8.37
N ASN A 118 -8.92 0.46 -8.33
CA ASN A 118 -7.97 -0.30 -9.14
C ASN A 118 -7.43 -1.54 -8.37
N GLU A 119 -8.00 -2.71 -8.68
CA GLU A 119 -7.57 -3.99 -8.06
C GLU A 119 -6.15 -4.40 -8.46
N TYR A 120 -5.63 -3.94 -9.60
CA TYR A 120 -4.24 -4.21 -9.99
C TYR A 120 -3.24 -3.42 -9.15
N ASN A 121 -3.55 -2.17 -8.80
CA ASN A 121 -2.75 -1.42 -7.84
C ASN A 121 -2.80 -2.04 -6.43
N ALA A 122 -3.96 -2.55 -6.00
CA ALA A 122 -4.08 -3.33 -4.76
C ALA A 122 -3.23 -4.62 -4.81
N TYR A 123 -3.26 -5.35 -5.94
CA TYR A 123 -2.41 -6.51 -6.20
C TYR A 123 -0.92 -6.17 -6.11
N LEU A 124 -0.46 -5.10 -6.75
CA LEU A 124 0.95 -4.69 -6.75
C LEU A 124 1.43 -4.31 -5.35
N LEU A 125 0.61 -3.61 -4.57
CA LEU A 125 0.92 -3.29 -3.18
C LEU A 125 1.03 -4.56 -2.32
N CYS A 126 0.10 -5.50 -2.47
CA CYS A 126 0.14 -6.75 -1.71
C CYS A 126 1.30 -7.65 -2.14
N GLU A 127 1.65 -7.70 -3.43
CA GLU A 127 2.84 -8.39 -3.93
C GLU A 127 4.14 -7.77 -3.37
N PHE A 128 4.20 -6.44 -3.30
CA PHE A 128 5.27 -5.72 -2.65
C PHE A 128 5.42 -6.14 -1.19
N LEU A 129 4.34 -6.13 -0.40
CA LEU A 129 4.37 -6.53 1.01
C LEU A 129 4.73 -8.01 1.20
N LEU A 130 4.24 -8.89 0.32
CA LEU A 130 4.63 -10.30 0.30
C LEU A 130 6.15 -10.44 0.09
N LYS A 131 6.74 -9.70 -0.86
CA LYS A 131 8.20 -9.67 -1.06
C LYS A 131 8.93 -9.09 0.14
N CYS A 132 8.45 -8.01 0.74
CA CYS A 132 9.00 -7.44 1.99
C CYS A 132 9.07 -8.49 3.11
N SER A 133 8.04 -9.33 3.24
CA SER A 133 8.02 -10.40 4.24
C SER A 133 9.12 -11.45 4.03
N THR A 134 9.61 -11.63 2.80
CA THR A 134 10.73 -12.56 2.51
C THR A 134 12.10 -11.96 2.81
N VAL A 135 12.20 -10.63 2.74
CA VAL A 135 13.39 -9.85 3.14
C VAL A 135 13.48 -9.82 4.67
N SER A 136 12.37 -9.50 5.35
CA SER A 136 12.29 -9.39 6.80
C SER A 136 11.47 -10.54 7.38
N ARG A 137 12.12 -11.70 7.52
CA ARG A 137 11.43 -12.97 7.83
C ARG A 137 10.74 -13.03 9.19
N THR A 138 11.09 -12.11 10.10
CA THR A 138 10.51 -11.98 11.44
C THR A 138 9.45 -10.88 11.54
N ALA A 139 9.27 -10.07 10.49
CA ALA A 139 8.29 -9.00 10.46
C ALA A 139 7.01 -9.49 9.78
N ALA A 140 5.90 -9.39 10.51
CA ALA A 140 4.57 -9.69 10.00
C ALA A 140 3.94 -8.41 9.43
N PHE A 141 3.74 -8.36 8.11
CA PHE A 141 3.15 -7.23 7.42
C PHE A 141 1.64 -7.43 7.31
N THR A 142 0.89 -6.72 8.15
CA THR A 142 -0.57 -6.71 8.09
C THR A 142 -1.02 -5.73 7.02
N VAL A 143 -2.02 -6.12 6.23
CA VAL A 143 -2.70 -5.23 5.27
C VAL A 143 -4.21 -5.40 5.39
N GLU A 144 -4.88 -4.25 5.44
CA GLU A 144 -6.33 -4.09 5.46
C GLU A 144 -6.74 -3.39 4.17
N ASP A 145 -7.79 -3.90 3.53
CA ASP A 145 -8.31 -3.41 2.28
C ASP A 145 -9.76 -2.95 2.44
N GLU A 146 -10.05 -1.71 2.07
CA GLU A 146 -11.42 -1.17 2.08
C GLU A 146 -12.29 -1.67 0.90
N GLY A 147 -11.70 -2.31 -0.11
CA GLY A 147 -12.45 -2.86 -1.24
C GLY A 147 -12.44 -4.39 -1.29
N ARG A 148 -12.28 -4.95 -2.50
CA ARG A 148 -12.56 -6.37 -2.77
C ARG A 148 -11.36 -7.15 -3.29
N PHE A 149 -10.15 -6.60 -3.21
CA PHE A 149 -8.96 -7.36 -3.58
C PHE A 149 -8.69 -8.43 -2.52
N ILE A 150 -8.67 -8.04 -1.24
CA ILE A 150 -8.50 -8.94 -0.11
C ILE A 150 -9.88 -9.39 0.35
N LEU A 151 -10.28 -10.60 0.00
CA LEU A 151 -11.66 -11.07 0.22
C LEU A 151 -12.05 -11.14 1.70
N PRO A 152 -11.17 -11.58 2.63
CA PRO A 152 -11.42 -11.47 4.06
C PRO A 152 -11.32 -10.03 4.60
N GLY A 153 -11.00 -9.03 3.78
CA GLY A 153 -10.74 -7.63 4.18
C GLY A 153 -9.37 -7.39 4.80
N ARG A 154 -8.76 -8.42 5.42
CA ARG A 154 -7.43 -8.32 6.04
C ARG A 154 -6.63 -9.61 5.91
N VAL A 155 -5.32 -9.47 5.71
CA VAL A 155 -4.35 -10.57 5.76
C VAL A 155 -3.02 -10.11 6.36
N MET A 156 -2.20 -11.07 6.74
CA MET A 156 -0.84 -10.85 7.23
C MET A 156 0.17 -11.62 6.38
N PHE A 157 1.25 -10.96 5.97
CA PHE A 157 2.35 -11.60 5.26
C PHE A 157 3.54 -11.81 6.19
N LEU A 158 4.00 -13.06 6.32
CA LEU A 158 5.15 -13.42 7.15
C LEU A 158 6.03 -14.43 6.42
N ASN A 159 7.29 -14.07 6.12
CA ASN A 159 8.25 -14.97 5.48
C ASN A 159 7.72 -15.65 4.18
N GLY A 160 7.01 -14.88 3.36
CA GLY A 160 6.40 -15.37 2.11
C GLY A 160 5.16 -16.24 2.31
N ILE A 161 4.61 -16.29 3.51
CA ILE A 161 3.36 -16.99 3.86
C ILE A 161 2.24 -15.95 3.97
N ILE A 162 1.07 -16.31 3.47
CA ILE A 162 -0.16 -15.55 3.72
C ILE A 162 -0.83 -16.17 4.95
N GLN A 163 -1.09 -15.35 5.94
CA GLN A 163 -1.84 -15.70 7.14
C GLN A 163 -3.19 -14.99 7.11
N VAL A 164 -4.25 -15.75 7.29
CA VAL A 164 -5.64 -15.30 7.22
C VAL A 164 -6.27 -15.56 8.57
N PHE A 165 -6.86 -14.53 9.18
CA PHE A 165 -7.55 -14.68 10.45
C PHE A 165 -8.94 -15.26 10.19
N THR A 166 -9.29 -16.34 10.87
CA THR A 166 -10.57 -17.03 10.69
C THR A 166 -11.78 -16.17 11.05
N ASP A 167 -11.62 -15.19 11.94
CA ASP A 167 -12.69 -14.26 12.29
C ASP A 167 -12.99 -13.27 11.15
N ASP A 168 -11.96 -12.80 10.44
CA ASP A 168 -12.11 -11.91 9.28
C ASP A 168 -12.90 -12.59 8.14
N VAL A 169 -12.72 -13.91 7.99
CA VAL A 169 -13.47 -14.71 7.01
C VAL A 169 -14.95 -14.81 7.39
N LYS A 170 -15.26 -15.00 8.68
CA LYS A 170 -16.65 -15.10 9.16
C LYS A 170 -17.39 -13.77 9.05
N GLU A 171 -16.72 -12.66 9.32
CA GLU A 171 -17.32 -11.33 9.34
C GLU A 171 -17.71 -10.84 7.94
N THR A 172 -16.93 -11.20 6.92
CA THR A 172 -17.16 -10.73 5.55
C THR A 172 -18.26 -11.49 4.82
N GLY A 173 -18.73 -12.64 5.34
CA GLY A 173 -19.76 -13.46 4.71
C GLY A 173 -19.36 -14.02 3.34
N HIS A 174 -18.12 -13.80 2.92
CA HIS A 174 -17.55 -14.41 1.74
C HIS A 174 -17.28 -15.89 2.06
N ASN A 175 -17.76 -16.77 1.19
CA ASN A 175 -17.56 -18.20 1.25
C ASN A 175 -16.11 -18.59 0.90
N VAL A 176 -15.13 -17.90 1.48
CA VAL A 176 -13.70 -18.14 1.31
C VAL A 176 -13.38 -19.60 1.62
N ASP A 177 -14.07 -20.18 2.60
CA ASP A 177 -13.93 -21.58 3.05
C ASP A 177 -14.56 -22.62 2.11
N LEU A 178 -15.33 -22.25 1.06
CA LEU A 178 -15.97 -23.22 0.16
C LEU A 178 -15.04 -23.76 -0.94
N LEU A 179 -13.84 -23.20 -1.10
CA LEU A 179 -12.85 -23.64 -2.08
C LEU A 179 -11.67 -24.33 -1.37
N ASP A 180 -11.16 -25.40 -1.99
CA ASP A 180 -9.91 -26.07 -1.55
C ASP A 180 -8.85 -25.90 -2.66
N PRO A 181 -7.89 -24.97 -2.51
CA PRO A 181 -7.68 -24.07 -1.38
C PRO A 181 -8.61 -22.84 -1.37
N PRO A 182 -8.80 -22.18 -0.20
CA PRO A 182 -9.66 -21.01 -0.07
C PRO A 182 -9.15 -19.85 -0.93
N GLN A 183 -10.07 -19.12 -1.57
CA GLN A 183 -9.73 -17.94 -2.37
C GLN A 183 -9.56 -16.73 -1.46
N ILE A 184 -8.33 -16.22 -1.32
CA ILE A 184 -8.00 -15.12 -0.40
C ILE A 184 -7.96 -13.77 -1.11
N PHE A 185 -7.51 -13.77 -2.36
CA PHE A 185 -7.41 -12.56 -3.18
C PHE A 185 -8.29 -12.67 -4.41
N SER A 186 -8.85 -11.57 -4.88
CA SER A 186 -9.47 -11.53 -6.21
C SER A 186 -8.43 -11.78 -7.31
N VAL A 187 -8.83 -12.49 -8.37
CA VAL A 187 -8.01 -12.64 -9.58
C VAL A 187 -8.06 -11.31 -10.35
N VAL A 188 -6.89 -10.83 -10.81
CA VAL A 188 -6.79 -9.51 -11.44
C VAL A 188 -6.14 -9.59 -12.81
N ASN A 189 -6.81 -9.10 -13.83
CA ASN A 189 -6.28 -8.92 -15.16
C ASN A 189 -5.70 -7.51 -15.33
N HIS A 190 -4.38 -7.39 -15.49
CA HIS A 190 -3.74 -6.09 -15.69
C HIS A 190 -4.24 -5.36 -16.95
N ALA A 191 -4.65 -6.10 -17.99
CA ALA A 191 -5.09 -5.53 -19.25
C ALA A 191 -6.36 -4.67 -19.10
N LYS A 192 -7.19 -4.93 -18.08
CA LYS A 192 -8.33 -4.06 -17.74
C LYS A 192 -7.90 -2.64 -17.37
N TYR A 193 -6.65 -2.48 -16.91
CA TYR A 193 -6.11 -1.24 -16.38
C TYR A 193 -5.07 -0.59 -17.29
N ASP A 194 -4.65 -1.28 -18.36
CA ASP A 194 -3.70 -0.76 -19.35
C ASP A 194 -4.33 0.35 -20.22
N ASP A 195 -5.66 0.33 -20.42
CA ASP A 195 -6.43 1.31 -21.18
C ASP A 195 -7.17 2.33 -20.29
N HIS A 196 -6.69 2.61 -19.07
CA HIS A 196 -7.31 3.65 -18.24
C HIS A 196 -7.33 5.00 -18.99
N PRO A 197 -8.51 5.59 -19.25
CA PRO A 197 -8.59 6.84 -19.99
C PRO A 197 -7.86 7.94 -19.20
N THR A 198 -7.09 8.76 -19.91
CA THR A 198 -6.50 9.98 -19.33
C THR A 198 -7.61 10.83 -18.71
N PHE A 199 -7.41 11.29 -17.46
CA PHE A 199 -8.36 12.13 -16.69
C PHE A 199 -8.81 13.44 -17.38
N SER A 200 -8.26 13.77 -18.54
CA SER A 200 -8.69 14.88 -19.38
C SER A 200 -9.13 14.36 -20.74
N GLN A 201 -10.43 14.37 -21.02
CA GLN A 201 -10.96 14.39 -22.38
C GLN A 201 -12.12 15.39 -22.48
N ASN A 202 -12.11 16.12 -23.58
CA ASN A 202 -13.23 16.95 -24.00
C ASN A 202 -14.14 16.07 -24.86
N VAL A 203 -15.43 16.04 -24.53
CA VAL A 203 -16.46 15.57 -25.47
C VAL A 203 -16.85 16.81 -26.27
N ASP A 204 -16.41 16.87 -27.53
CA ASP A 204 -16.77 17.96 -28.43
C ASP A 204 -18.30 18.02 -28.56
N ASP A 205 -18.85 19.22 -28.49
CA ASP A 205 -20.28 19.50 -28.65
C ASP A 205 -21.22 18.75 -27.67
N PHE A 206 -20.75 18.45 -26.44
CA PHE A 206 -21.54 17.78 -25.39
C PHE A 206 -22.92 18.42 -25.13
N SER A 207 -23.04 19.74 -25.29
CA SER A 207 -24.30 20.46 -25.13
C SER A 207 -25.33 20.22 -26.24
N GLU A 208 -24.91 19.59 -27.34
CA GLU A 208 -25.73 19.32 -28.52
C GLU A 208 -26.18 17.84 -28.62
N LEU A 209 -25.67 16.99 -27.72
CA LEU A 209 -26.03 15.57 -27.65
C LEU A 209 -27.40 15.35 -27.00
N ASP A 210 -28.14 14.35 -27.47
CA ASP A 210 -29.40 13.94 -26.85
C ASP A 210 -29.18 13.08 -25.59
N GLU A 211 -30.24 12.83 -24.82
CA GLU A 211 -30.15 12.12 -23.54
C GLU A 211 -29.63 10.67 -23.69
N ALA A 212 -29.89 10.02 -24.83
CA ALA A 212 -29.39 8.68 -25.12
C ALA A 212 -27.92 8.70 -25.55
N GLU A 213 -27.51 9.70 -26.31
CA GLU A 213 -26.12 9.95 -26.72
C GLU A 213 -25.24 10.39 -25.56
N ILE A 214 -25.75 11.24 -24.68
CA ILE A 214 -25.11 11.58 -23.40
C ILE A 214 -24.96 10.32 -22.55
N THR A 215 -26.00 9.48 -22.44
CA THR A 215 -25.94 8.23 -21.68
C THR A 215 -24.98 7.22 -22.31
N ALA A 216 -24.85 7.18 -23.63
CA ALA A 216 -23.89 6.31 -24.32
C ALA A 216 -22.45 6.82 -24.17
N ALA A 217 -22.22 8.12 -24.34
CA ALA A 217 -20.93 8.75 -24.10
C ALA A 217 -20.52 8.53 -22.64
N VAL A 218 -21.34 8.94 -21.68
CA VAL A 218 -21.13 8.76 -20.24
C VAL A 218 -21.10 7.28 -19.84
N GLY A 219 -21.84 6.39 -20.51
CA GLY A 219 -21.83 4.95 -20.24
C GLY A 219 -20.51 4.28 -20.61
N ILE A 220 -19.84 4.76 -21.65
CA ILE A 220 -18.44 4.40 -21.96
C ILE A 220 -17.48 4.95 -20.89
N TYR A 221 -17.80 6.09 -20.25
CA TYR A 221 -17.00 6.72 -19.18
C TYR A 221 -17.27 6.18 -17.76
N GLY A 222 -18.48 5.70 -17.48
CA GLY A 222 -18.91 5.17 -16.18
C GLY A 222 -18.37 3.76 -15.91
N GLY A 223 -18.01 3.04 -16.98
CA GLY A 223 -17.16 1.87 -16.90
C GLY A 223 -15.69 2.31 -17.00
N LEU A 224 -15.00 2.45 -15.87
CA LEU A 224 -13.53 2.49 -15.80
C LEU A 224 -12.87 1.15 -16.26
N GLY A 225 -13.40 0.51 -17.31
CA GLY A 225 -13.15 -0.90 -17.62
C GLY A 225 -14.10 -1.88 -16.92
N PHE A 226 -15.09 -1.39 -16.15
CA PHE A 226 -16.12 -2.20 -15.48
C PHE A 226 -17.25 -2.59 -16.46
N GLY A 227 -16.93 -3.40 -17.47
CA GLY A 227 -17.95 -4.08 -18.29
C GLY A 227 -18.33 -5.42 -17.66
N GLU A 228 -19.64 -5.71 -17.59
CA GLU A 228 -20.29 -6.89 -16.97
C GLU A 228 -19.78 -8.28 -17.42
N ASN A 229 -18.80 -8.36 -18.32
CA ASN A 229 -18.36 -9.61 -18.94
C ASN A 229 -17.12 -10.25 -18.28
N TYR A 230 -16.53 -9.61 -17.25
CA TYR A 230 -15.28 -10.10 -16.66
C TYR A 230 -15.34 -10.36 -15.15
N ASP A 231 -16.39 -9.94 -14.45
CA ASP A 231 -16.44 -10.01 -12.98
C ASP A 231 -17.20 -11.25 -12.51
N THR A 232 -16.49 -12.20 -11.91
CA THR A 232 -17.09 -13.23 -11.07
C THR A 232 -17.16 -12.76 -9.61
N GLN A 233 -17.82 -13.52 -8.73
CA GLN A 233 -17.75 -13.30 -7.28
C GLN A 233 -16.31 -13.32 -6.72
N TRP A 234 -15.33 -13.78 -7.51
CA TRP A 234 -13.93 -14.02 -7.15
C TRP A 234 -12.93 -13.14 -7.94
N GLY A 235 -13.42 -12.12 -8.66
CA GLY A 235 -12.63 -11.30 -9.57
C GLY A 235 -12.66 -11.81 -11.01
N ASP A 236 -11.57 -11.62 -11.74
CA ASP A 236 -11.50 -11.82 -13.18
C ASP A 236 -11.46 -13.30 -13.59
N HIS A 237 -12.12 -13.65 -14.70
CA HIS A 237 -12.11 -15.02 -15.25
C HIS A 237 -10.70 -15.56 -15.56
N GLU A 238 -9.79 -14.69 -16.01
CA GLU A 238 -8.39 -14.97 -16.29
C GLU A 238 -7.53 -13.81 -15.76
N GLY A 239 -6.40 -14.11 -15.10
CA GLY A 239 -5.54 -13.06 -14.57
C GLY A 239 -4.51 -13.53 -13.56
N LEU A 240 -3.86 -12.56 -12.93
CA LEU A 240 -2.87 -12.76 -11.89
C LEU A 240 -3.55 -13.14 -10.57
N ASN A 241 -3.11 -14.22 -9.95
CA ASN A 241 -3.55 -14.65 -8.63
C ASN A 241 -2.40 -14.56 -7.63
N LEU A 242 -2.52 -13.65 -6.65
CA LEU A 242 -1.46 -13.41 -5.67
C LEU A 242 -1.18 -14.62 -4.77
N GLN A 243 -2.20 -15.43 -4.43
CA GLN A 243 -2.01 -16.55 -3.50
C GLN A 243 -1.13 -17.66 -4.09
N GLN A 244 -1.04 -17.74 -5.42
CA GLN A 244 -0.12 -18.67 -6.13
C GLN A 244 1.35 -18.25 -6.01
N ARG A 245 1.63 -17.01 -5.61
CA ARG A 245 3.00 -16.50 -5.43
C ARG A 245 3.53 -16.67 -4.02
N ALA A 246 2.64 -16.95 -3.07
CA ALA A 246 3.02 -17.27 -1.71
C ALA A 246 3.55 -18.70 -1.60
N ARG A 247 4.38 -18.94 -0.58
CA ARG A 247 4.88 -20.29 -0.27
C ARG A 247 3.77 -21.22 0.21
N LYS A 248 2.81 -20.66 0.96
CA LYS A 248 1.60 -21.31 1.45
C LYS A 248 0.62 -20.28 1.99
N VAL A 249 -0.63 -20.70 2.14
CA VAL A 249 -1.69 -19.98 2.86
C VAL A 249 -1.95 -20.73 4.17
N VAL A 250 -2.10 -19.99 5.27
CA VAL A 250 -2.36 -20.55 6.61
C VAL A 250 -3.54 -19.81 7.23
N MET A 251 -4.53 -20.56 7.69
CA MET A 251 -5.64 -20.03 8.49
C MET A 251 -5.22 -19.99 9.96
N LEU A 252 -5.39 -18.84 10.60
CA LEU A 252 -5.11 -18.63 12.02
C LEU A 252 -6.42 -18.62 12.82
N ASN A 253 -6.48 -19.43 13.87
CA ASN A 253 -7.57 -19.39 14.85
C ASN A 253 -7.28 -18.31 15.90
N ALA A 254 -8.34 -17.68 16.43
CA ALA A 254 -8.26 -16.64 17.45
C ALA A 254 -7.47 -17.04 18.71
N ASP A 255 -7.38 -18.35 19.00
CA ASP A 255 -6.78 -18.87 20.23
C ASP A 255 -5.24 -18.91 20.24
N GLU A 256 -4.56 -18.56 19.13
CA GLU A 256 -3.09 -18.61 19.03
C GLU A 256 -2.38 -17.26 19.31
N HIS A 257 -3.10 -16.24 19.76
CA HIS A 257 -2.56 -14.89 20.05
C HIS A 257 -2.85 -14.39 21.48
N GLY A 258 -2.54 -15.24 22.48
CA GLY A 258 -2.26 -14.82 23.86
C GLY A 258 -0.84 -14.28 24.05
#